data_AF-A0A508WVW9-F1
#
_entry.id   AF-A0A508WVW9-F1
#
_cell.length_a   1.000
_cell.length_b   1.000
_cell.length_c   1.000
_cell.angle_alpha   90.00
_cell.angle_beta   90.00
_cell.angle_gamma   90.00
#
_symmetry.space_group_name_H-M   'P 1'
#
loop_
_entity.id
_entity.type
_entity.pdbx_description
1 polymer ?
#
loop_
_entity_poly.entity_id
_entity_poly.type
_entity_poly.pdbx_seq_one_letter_code
_entity_poly.pdbx_strand_id
1 'polypeptide(L)'
;MFCRHFAVLFMLISAAAARAEPAREIVPVKSRQISQFRVGSNERLFGALEFIGGIEMTSANPLFGALSAIRFLPDGQSFVAVMDTGHWVKGAVIRDDAGGLEGLTDLTVTSITDANGEAQLEKWRVDSEGLALREGQAIVSFEQSPRIEVYPYPGFAEAKPVGQMALPFPVEELRSNGGIETIAIAPKDGALRGAAVIVSERSVDRSDNLFAGILEGPMKGAFAVVRADPYAVTDGAFLPDGDLLLLERRFNFASGLGMRIRRIAGADIRPGAVVDGDVMLEADMGYQIDNMEALDVIALPDGEIRIVVVSDDNHSILERNLMLEFRLVK
;
A
#
# COMPACT_ATOMS: atom_id res chain seq x y z
N MET A 1 -16.52 78.90 -12.21
CA MET A 1 -17.26 78.07 -11.24
C MET A 1 -17.07 76.62 -11.66
N PHE A 2 -16.70 75.75 -10.72
CA PHE A 2 -16.62 74.28 -10.82
C PHE A 2 -15.60 73.64 -11.78
N CYS A 3 -14.58 72.98 -11.19
CA CYS A 3 -14.28 71.57 -11.49
C CYS A 3 -13.37 70.99 -10.37
N ARG A 4 -13.97 70.31 -9.37
CA ARG A 4 -13.23 69.58 -8.33
C ARG A 4 -12.88 68.20 -8.90
N HIS A 5 -11.59 67.92 -9.07
CA HIS A 5 -11.08 66.61 -9.44
C HIS A 5 -11.12 65.69 -8.21
N PHE A 6 -11.92 64.63 -8.27
CA PHE A 6 -11.86 63.50 -7.34
C PHE A 6 -10.88 62.46 -7.91
N ALA A 7 -9.70 62.34 -7.31
CA ALA A 7 -8.81 61.22 -7.58
C ALA A 7 -9.24 60.05 -6.68
N VAL A 8 -9.81 59.02 -7.29
CA VAL A 8 -10.13 57.75 -6.61
C VAL A 8 -8.87 56.90 -6.61
N LEU A 9 -8.29 56.68 -5.43
CA LEU A 9 -7.16 55.78 -5.22
C LEU A 9 -7.66 54.34 -5.22
N PHE A 10 -7.36 53.57 -6.26
CA PHE A 10 -7.61 52.12 -6.29
C PHE A 10 -6.55 51.42 -5.43
N MET A 11 -6.92 50.96 -4.24
CA MET A 11 -6.12 49.99 -3.48
C MET A 11 -6.31 48.61 -4.11
N LEU A 12 -5.29 48.15 -4.84
CA LEU A 12 -5.14 46.74 -5.20
C LEU A 12 -4.80 45.95 -3.93
N ILE A 13 -5.81 45.36 -3.30
CA ILE A 13 -5.61 44.34 -2.28
C ILE A 13 -5.21 43.06 -3.02
N SER A 14 -3.91 42.78 -3.10
CA SER A 14 -3.41 41.48 -3.50
C SER A 14 -3.69 40.50 -2.35
N ALA A 15 -4.82 39.80 -2.41
CA ALA A 15 -5.08 38.67 -1.56
C ALA A 15 -4.22 37.50 -2.07
N ALA A 16 -2.96 37.44 -1.63
CA ALA A 16 -2.23 36.19 -1.65
C ALA A 16 -2.96 35.26 -0.67
N ALA A 17 -3.79 34.35 -1.18
CA ALA A 17 -4.31 33.26 -0.38
C ALA A 17 -3.09 32.47 0.11
N ALA A 18 -2.78 32.58 1.41
CA ALA A 18 -1.80 31.73 2.04
C ALA A 18 -2.32 30.29 1.90
N ARG A 19 -1.71 29.51 1.01
CA ARG A 19 -1.96 28.08 0.94
C ARG A 19 -1.46 27.49 2.26
N ALA A 20 -2.32 26.75 2.95
CA ALA A 20 -1.88 25.97 4.09
C ALA A 20 -0.94 24.88 3.56
N GLU A 21 0.32 24.89 4.00
CA GLU A 21 1.23 23.77 3.81
C GLU A 21 0.56 22.49 4.36
N PRO A 22 0.70 21.32 3.71
CA PRO A 22 0.14 20.09 4.25
C PRO A 22 0.70 19.85 5.65
N ALA A 23 -0.18 19.47 6.58
CA ALA A 23 0.22 19.22 7.96
C ALA A 23 1.22 18.06 7.98
N ARG A 24 2.46 18.36 8.38
CA ARG A 24 3.51 17.36 8.60
C ARG A 24 3.74 17.19 10.09
N GLU A 25 3.68 15.96 10.55
CA GLU A 25 3.86 15.62 11.96
C GLU A 25 4.95 14.57 12.14
N ILE A 26 5.77 14.73 13.18
CA ILE A 26 6.72 13.70 13.61
C ILE A 26 5.98 12.79 14.58
N VAL A 27 5.92 11.51 14.27
CA VAL A 27 5.11 10.53 15.00
C VAL A 27 6.03 9.63 15.83
N PRO A 28 6.05 9.77 17.17
CA PRO A 28 6.82 8.87 18.02
C PRO A 28 6.15 7.50 18.06
N VAL A 29 6.90 6.43 17.78
CA VAL A 29 6.41 5.05 17.84
C VAL A 29 7.25 4.24 18.82
N LYS A 30 6.57 3.44 19.64
CA LYS A 30 7.19 2.41 20.46
C LYS A 30 6.99 1.06 19.79
N SER A 31 8.04 0.26 19.80
CA SER A 31 8.01 -1.07 19.21
C SER A 31 8.25 -2.13 20.28
N ARG A 32 7.58 -3.28 20.12
CA ARG A 32 7.81 -4.49 20.92
C ARG A 32 8.12 -5.63 19.97
N GLN A 33 9.31 -6.21 20.08
CA GLN A 33 9.71 -7.30 19.20
C GLN A 33 8.84 -8.55 19.35
N ILE A 34 8.64 -9.23 18.23
CA ILE A 34 7.97 -10.51 18.05
C ILE A 34 9.02 -11.48 17.52
N SER A 35 9.46 -12.41 18.38
CA SER A 35 10.51 -13.39 18.06
C SER A 35 9.97 -14.75 17.61
N GLN A 36 8.66 -14.98 17.74
CA GLN A 36 7.98 -16.22 17.37
C GLN A 36 6.74 -15.88 16.54
N PHE A 37 6.63 -16.46 15.35
CA PHE A 37 5.46 -16.26 14.50
C PHE A 37 4.28 -17.14 14.92
N ARG A 38 4.48 -18.46 15.06
CA ARG A 38 3.48 -19.36 15.67
C ARG A 38 3.53 -19.18 17.20
N VAL A 39 2.37 -18.89 17.80
CA VAL A 39 2.27 -18.60 19.24
C VAL A 39 2.78 -19.79 20.06
N GLY A 40 3.79 -19.56 20.91
CA GLY A 40 4.35 -20.58 21.78
C GLY A 40 5.24 -21.62 21.07
N SER A 41 5.65 -21.39 19.83
CA SER A 41 6.51 -22.27 19.06
C SER A 41 7.81 -21.56 18.62
N ASN A 42 8.91 -22.30 18.59
CA ASN A 42 10.18 -21.85 18.01
C ASN A 42 10.32 -22.22 16.52
N GLU A 43 9.26 -22.76 15.91
CA GLU A 43 9.19 -22.98 14.47
C GLU A 43 9.45 -21.68 13.72
N ARG A 44 10.33 -21.74 12.71
CA ARG A 44 10.66 -20.59 11.86
C ARG A 44 10.25 -20.77 10.42
N LEU A 45 10.10 -22.00 9.92
CA LEU A 45 9.75 -22.26 8.54
C LEU A 45 8.25 -22.48 8.39
N PHE A 46 7.61 -21.75 7.48
CA PHE A 46 6.18 -21.78 7.23
C PHE A 46 5.95 -21.78 5.71
N GLY A 47 5.75 -22.97 5.15
CA GLY A 47 5.70 -23.13 3.69
C GLY A 47 7.04 -22.74 3.06
N ALA A 48 7.01 -21.77 2.13
CA ALA A 48 8.20 -21.25 1.46
C ALA A 48 8.89 -20.09 2.23
N LEU A 49 8.37 -19.70 3.40
CA LEU A 49 8.80 -18.51 4.12
C LEU A 49 9.43 -18.86 5.48
N GLU A 50 10.63 -18.35 5.74
CA GLU A 50 11.29 -18.41 7.04
C GLU A 50 11.04 -17.11 7.80
N PHE A 51 10.42 -17.16 8.98
CA PHE A 51 10.20 -16.01 9.84
C PHE A 51 11.51 -15.52 10.46
N ILE A 52 11.74 -14.22 10.34
CA ILE A 52 12.98 -13.55 10.77
C ILE A 52 12.74 -12.81 12.07
N GLY A 53 11.61 -12.10 12.13
CA GLY A 53 11.20 -11.32 13.28
C GLY A 53 10.02 -10.42 12.91
N GLY A 54 9.50 -9.75 13.92
CA GLY A 54 8.47 -8.73 13.73
C GLY A 54 8.47 -7.75 14.87
N ILE A 55 7.67 -6.71 14.73
CA ILE A 55 7.41 -5.72 15.77
C ILE A 55 5.92 -5.44 15.86
N GLU A 56 5.43 -5.32 17.08
CA GLU A 56 4.17 -4.64 17.37
C GLU A 56 4.48 -3.17 17.61
N MET A 57 3.73 -2.28 16.95
CA MET A 57 3.98 -0.85 16.92
C MET A 57 2.84 -0.12 17.63
N THR A 58 3.17 0.87 18.45
CA THR A 58 2.18 1.69 19.17
C THR A 58 2.60 3.15 19.18
N SER A 59 1.62 4.05 19.09
CA SER A 59 1.83 5.48 19.29
C SER A 59 0.73 6.06 20.15
N ALA A 60 1.07 7.11 20.91
CA ALA A 60 0.07 7.96 21.53
C ALA A 60 -0.44 9.06 20.57
N ASN A 61 0.18 9.17 19.38
CA ASN A 61 -0.22 10.10 18.35
C ASN A 61 -1.45 9.54 17.61
N PRO A 62 -2.57 10.28 17.54
CA PRO A 62 -3.80 9.80 16.91
C PRO A 62 -3.72 9.68 15.38
N LEU A 63 -2.66 10.20 14.73
CA LEU A 63 -2.45 10.01 13.30
C LEU A 63 -1.81 8.65 12.95
N PHE A 64 -1.32 7.91 13.95
CA PHE A 64 -0.70 6.61 13.70
C PHE A 64 -1.72 5.48 13.77
N GLY A 65 -1.88 4.75 12.67
CA GLY A 65 -2.82 3.65 12.48
C GLY A 65 -3.24 3.58 11.01
N ALA A 66 -4.24 2.76 10.67
CA ALA A 66 -4.85 2.75 9.33
C ALA A 66 -3.89 2.45 8.16
N LEU A 67 -2.85 1.65 8.33
CA LEU A 67 -1.87 1.42 7.25
C LEU A 67 -2.46 0.52 6.16
N SER A 68 -2.59 1.04 4.92
CA SER A 68 -3.14 0.26 3.79
C SER A 68 -2.06 -0.32 2.86
N ALA A 69 -0.99 0.42 2.57
CA ALA A 69 0.11 -0.07 1.72
C ALA A 69 1.49 0.48 2.13
N ILE A 70 2.55 -0.28 1.85
CA ILE A 70 3.94 0.06 2.17
C ILE A 70 4.89 -0.31 1.03
N ARG A 71 5.88 0.53 0.75
CA ARG A 71 6.96 0.28 -0.22
C ARG A 71 8.30 0.71 0.35
N PHE A 72 9.24 -0.23 0.46
CA PHE A 72 10.61 -0.01 0.86
C PHE A 72 11.40 0.66 -0.27
N LEU A 73 12.36 1.49 0.13
CA LEU A 73 13.28 2.16 -0.77
C LEU A 73 14.46 1.23 -1.10
N PRO A 74 15.27 1.56 -2.14
CA PRO A 74 16.39 0.73 -2.55
C PRO A 74 17.47 0.48 -1.48
N ASP A 75 17.46 1.21 -0.36
CA ASP A 75 18.35 0.99 0.78
C ASP A 75 17.91 -0.20 1.67
N GLY A 76 16.71 -0.75 1.45
CA GLY A 76 16.14 -1.86 2.21
C GLY A 76 15.78 -1.53 3.66
N GLN A 77 15.78 -0.25 4.02
CA GLN A 77 15.57 0.23 5.39
C GLN A 77 14.48 1.30 5.45
N SER A 78 14.57 2.29 4.57
CA SER A 78 13.59 3.37 4.48
C SER A 78 12.35 2.87 3.75
N PHE A 79 11.18 3.40 4.09
CA PHE A 79 9.93 3.08 3.41
C PHE A 79 9.03 4.31 3.25
N VAL A 80 8.11 4.18 2.30
CA VAL A 80 6.93 5.03 2.16
C VAL A 80 5.71 4.15 2.35
N ALA A 81 4.73 4.62 3.10
CA ALA A 81 3.43 3.98 3.22
C ALA A 81 2.30 5.00 3.01
N VAL A 82 1.09 4.48 2.82
CA VAL A 82 -0.16 5.24 2.83
C VAL A 82 -1.10 4.70 3.89
N MET A 83 -2.00 5.55 4.36
CA MET A 83 -3.07 5.20 5.29
C MET A 83 -4.45 5.43 4.68
N ASP A 84 -5.46 4.64 5.06
CA ASP A 84 -6.88 4.83 4.64
C ASP A 84 -7.38 6.26 4.95
N THR A 85 -6.76 6.92 5.93
CA THR A 85 -7.09 8.27 6.36
C THR A 85 -6.55 9.37 5.44
N GLY A 86 -5.86 9.01 4.34
CA GLY A 86 -5.35 9.99 3.39
C GLY A 86 -4.01 10.58 3.74
N HIS A 87 -3.11 9.77 4.30
CA HIS A 87 -1.81 10.26 4.73
C HIS A 87 -0.67 9.48 4.09
N TRP A 88 0.37 10.21 3.70
CA TRP A 88 1.69 9.66 3.47
C TRP A 88 2.38 9.38 4.79
N VAL A 89 3.11 8.28 4.84
CA VAL A 89 4.01 7.93 5.93
C VAL A 89 5.40 7.73 5.34
N LYS A 90 6.40 8.37 5.93
CA LYS A 90 7.82 8.07 5.68
C LYS A 90 8.44 7.61 6.98
N GLY A 91 9.30 6.61 6.93
CA GLY A 91 10.07 6.15 8.07
C GLY A 91 11.17 5.21 7.64
N ALA A 92 11.86 4.64 8.63
CA ALA A 92 12.81 3.55 8.41
C ALA A 92 12.71 2.50 9.50
N VAL A 93 13.02 1.26 9.17
CA VAL A 93 13.14 0.18 10.14
C VAL A 93 14.49 0.22 10.84
N ILE A 94 14.49 -0.11 12.13
CA ILE A 94 15.67 -0.42 12.93
C ILE A 94 15.78 -1.94 13.02
N ARG A 95 16.97 -2.47 12.82
CA ARG A 95 17.26 -3.92 12.89
C ARG A 95 18.23 -4.21 14.03
N ASP A 96 18.01 -5.34 14.69
CA ASP A 96 18.94 -5.86 15.69
C ASP A 96 20.20 -6.48 15.06
N ASP A 97 21.14 -6.91 15.91
CA ASP A 97 22.40 -7.54 15.49
C ASP A 97 22.19 -8.85 14.68
N ALA A 98 21.03 -9.49 14.82
CA ALA A 98 20.66 -10.69 14.07
C ALA A 98 19.95 -10.36 12.74
N GLY A 99 19.73 -9.07 12.45
CA GLY A 99 19.07 -8.57 11.25
C GLY A 99 17.54 -8.55 11.33
N GLY A 100 16.94 -8.91 12.47
CA GLY A 100 15.50 -8.89 12.69
C GLY A 100 14.99 -7.49 13.03
N LEU A 101 13.69 -7.24 12.79
CA LEU A 101 13.05 -5.96 13.13
C LEU A 101 13.13 -5.69 14.65
N GLU A 102 13.62 -4.51 15.03
CA GLU A 102 13.70 -4.03 16.41
C GLU A 102 12.74 -2.87 16.67
N GLY A 103 12.57 -1.98 15.70
CA GLY A 103 11.64 -0.87 15.79
C GLY A 103 11.61 0.01 14.54
N LEU A 104 11.04 1.20 14.68
CA LEU A 104 10.95 2.21 13.63
C LEU A 104 11.62 3.53 14.06
N THR A 105 12.14 4.27 13.09
CA THR A 105 12.71 5.61 13.26
C THR A 105 12.21 6.57 12.19
N ASP A 106 12.37 7.86 12.44
CA ASP A 106 12.16 8.96 11.49
C ASP A 106 10.75 8.98 10.86
N LEU A 107 9.77 8.53 11.65
CA LEU A 107 8.38 8.50 11.23
C LEU A 107 7.81 9.90 11.09
N THR A 108 7.48 10.28 9.87
CA THR A 108 6.74 11.50 9.56
C THR A 108 5.49 11.17 8.78
N VAL A 109 4.38 11.75 9.23
CA VAL A 109 3.07 11.64 8.60
C VAL A 109 2.75 12.96 7.92
N THR A 110 2.21 12.93 6.70
CA THR A 110 1.86 14.13 5.93
C THR A 110 0.59 13.88 5.14
N SER A 111 -0.40 14.78 5.24
CA SER A 111 -1.65 14.60 4.49
C SER A 111 -1.42 14.58 2.98
N ILE A 112 -2.09 13.66 2.29
CA ILE A 112 -2.11 13.60 0.83
C ILE A 112 -2.90 14.82 0.32
N THR A 113 -2.36 15.51 -0.69
CA THR A 113 -3.04 16.65 -1.32
C THR A 113 -3.80 16.23 -2.56
N ASP A 114 -4.94 16.87 -2.80
CA ASP A 114 -5.75 16.64 -4.01
C ASP A 114 -5.25 17.42 -5.24
N ALA A 115 -5.99 17.33 -6.34
CA ALA A 115 -5.71 18.07 -7.56
C ALA A 115 -5.70 19.61 -7.40
N ASN A 116 -6.33 20.15 -6.35
CA ASN A 116 -6.31 21.57 -6.02
C ASN A 116 -5.10 21.94 -5.14
N GLY A 117 -4.38 20.95 -4.62
CA GLY A 117 -3.26 21.11 -3.70
C GLY A 117 -3.71 21.35 -2.26
N GLU A 118 -4.96 20.98 -1.93
CA GLU A 118 -5.50 21.09 -0.57
C GLU A 118 -5.45 19.72 0.11
N ALA A 119 -5.12 19.72 1.40
CA ALA A 119 -5.34 18.54 2.23
C ALA A 119 -6.85 18.32 2.33
N GLN A 120 -7.31 17.16 1.86
CA GLN A 120 -8.72 16.84 1.83
C GLN A 120 -9.20 16.39 3.21
N LEU A 121 -10.21 17.08 3.74
CA LEU A 121 -10.78 16.76 5.06
C LEU A 121 -11.95 15.75 4.98
N GLU A 122 -12.45 15.49 3.78
CA GLU A 122 -13.55 14.54 3.57
C GLU A 122 -12.99 13.11 3.42
N LYS A 123 -13.24 12.24 4.42
CA LYS A 123 -12.71 10.86 4.46
C LYS A 123 -12.92 10.11 3.12
N TRP A 124 -14.10 10.22 2.51
CA TRP A 124 -14.41 9.54 1.25
C TRP A 124 -13.61 10.03 0.04
N ARG A 125 -12.85 11.12 0.11
CA ARG A 125 -11.98 11.55 -1.01
C ARG A 125 -10.56 11.02 -0.88
N VAL A 126 -10.19 10.54 0.30
CA VAL A 126 -8.82 10.24 0.69
C VAL A 126 -8.57 8.80 1.13
N ASP A 127 -9.59 7.95 1.02
CA ASP A 127 -9.56 6.49 1.24
C ASP A 127 -8.52 5.85 0.32
N SER A 128 -7.25 5.88 0.71
CA SER A 128 -6.12 5.46 -0.10
C SER A 128 -5.67 4.06 0.31
N GLU A 129 -5.70 3.14 -0.65
CA GLU A 129 -5.55 1.72 -0.35
C GLU A 129 -4.22 1.15 -0.87
N GLY A 130 -3.94 1.32 -2.17
CA GLY A 130 -2.75 0.78 -2.80
C GLY A 130 -1.68 1.85 -3.03
N LEU A 131 -0.40 1.44 -2.93
CA LEU A 131 0.76 2.28 -3.20
C LEU A 131 1.73 1.55 -4.13
N ALA A 132 2.29 2.25 -5.12
CA ALA A 132 3.42 1.76 -5.88
C ALA A 132 4.44 2.87 -6.12
N LEU A 133 5.73 2.51 -6.07
CA LEU A 133 6.82 3.45 -6.33
C LEU A 133 7.62 3.00 -7.55
N ARG A 134 8.00 3.97 -8.39
CA ARG A 134 9.03 3.82 -9.41
C ARG A 134 9.71 5.15 -9.67
N GLU A 135 10.74 5.12 -10.50
CA GLU A 135 11.46 6.32 -10.93
C GLU A 135 10.48 7.43 -11.39
N GLY A 136 10.51 8.56 -10.69
CA GLY A 136 9.68 9.73 -10.99
C GLY A 136 8.24 9.68 -10.48
N GLN A 137 7.72 8.53 -10.02
CA GLN A 137 6.30 8.36 -9.71
C GLN A 137 6.01 7.61 -8.41
N ALA A 138 5.13 8.19 -7.59
CA ALA A 138 4.37 7.50 -6.57
C ALA A 138 2.93 7.36 -7.06
N ILE A 139 2.38 6.15 -7.06
CA ILE A 139 1.09 5.81 -7.67
C ILE A 139 0.18 5.30 -6.57
N VAL A 140 -1.02 5.87 -6.44
CA VAL A 140 -1.95 5.59 -5.33
C VAL A 140 -3.33 5.25 -5.87
N SER A 141 -3.95 4.18 -5.39
CA SER A 141 -5.39 3.94 -5.60
C SER A 141 -6.21 4.56 -4.48
N PHE A 142 -7.42 4.97 -4.82
CA PHE A 142 -8.42 5.42 -3.86
C PHE A 142 -9.71 4.61 -4.01
N GLU A 143 -10.40 4.29 -2.92
CA GLU A 143 -11.57 3.41 -2.95
C GLU A 143 -12.88 4.16 -3.25
N GLN A 144 -13.35 5.04 -2.36
CA GLN A 144 -14.72 5.61 -2.45
C GLN A 144 -14.97 6.47 -3.70
N SER A 145 -13.92 7.07 -4.26
CA SER A 145 -13.93 7.69 -5.58
C SER A 145 -12.88 6.98 -6.42
N PRO A 146 -13.24 5.82 -7.03
CA PRO A 146 -12.28 4.87 -7.54
C PRO A 146 -11.44 5.50 -8.65
N ARG A 147 -10.14 5.66 -8.37
CA ARG A 147 -9.18 6.26 -9.29
C ARG A 147 -7.77 5.86 -8.91
N ILE A 148 -6.85 6.05 -9.85
CA ILE A 148 -5.42 5.86 -9.63
C ILE A 148 -4.73 7.18 -9.95
N GLU A 149 -4.14 7.82 -8.94
CA GLU A 149 -3.44 9.09 -9.09
C GLU A 149 -1.93 8.89 -9.08
N VAL A 150 -1.23 9.78 -9.79
CA VAL A 150 0.23 9.77 -9.91
C VAL A 150 0.77 11.05 -9.30
N TYR A 151 1.64 10.90 -8.32
CA TYR A 151 2.40 11.96 -7.65
C TYR A 151 3.86 11.92 -8.08
N PRO A 152 4.58 13.06 -8.04
CA PRO A 152 6.01 13.07 -8.33
C PRO A 152 6.78 12.32 -7.24
N TYR A 153 7.77 11.51 -7.64
CA TYR A 153 8.66 10.82 -6.71
C TYR A 153 10.13 11.04 -7.09
N PRO A 154 10.95 11.70 -6.25
CA PRO A 154 10.61 12.25 -4.94
C PRO A 154 9.72 13.51 -5.03
N GLY A 155 9.15 13.94 -3.90
CA GLY A 155 8.37 15.19 -3.78
C GLY A 155 6.87 15.02 -3.53
N PHE A 156 6.36 13.77 -3.55
CA PHE A 156 4.95 13.44 -3.39
C PHE A 156 4.26 14.06 -2.17
N ALA A 157 4.96 14.19 -1.03
CA ALA A 157 4.39 14.64 0.23
C ALA A 157 3.97 16.13 0.22
N GLU A 158 4.52 16.93 -0.69
CA GLU A 158 4.27 18.38 -0.81
C GLU A 158 3.61 18.73 -2.16
N ALA A 159 3.28 17.71 -2.96
CA ALA A 159 2.83 17.87 -4.32
C ALA A 159 1.40 17.37 -4.49
N LYS A 160 0.66 18.07 -5.36
CA LYS A 160 -0.58 17.57 -5.95
C LYS A 160 -0.30 16.46 -6.96
N PRO A 161 -1.30 15.63 -7.31
CA PRO A 161 -1.14 14.66 -8.38
C PRO A 161 -0.82 15.36 -9.71
N VAL A 162 0.06 14.75 -10.48
CA VAL A 162 0.52 15.18 -11.82
C VAL A 162 -0.17 14.42 -12.96
N GLY A 163 -0.96 13.41 -12.63
CA GLY A 163 -1.73 12.64 -13.60
C GLY A 163 -2.58 11.56 -12.95
N GLN A 164 -3.30 10.83 -13.79
CA GLN A 164 -4.10 9.67 -13.40
C GLN A 164 -3.89 8.51 -14.38
N MET A 165 -4.04 7.28 -13.92
CA MET A 165 -4.00 6.08 -14.75
C MET A 165 -5.41 5.58 -15.02
N ALA A 166 -5.73 5.33 -16.29
CA ALA A 166 -7.02 4.79 -16.68
C ALA A 166 -7.08 3.28 -16.44
N LEU A 167 -8.18 2.82 -15.84
CA LEU A 167 -8.47 1.40 -15.68
C LEU A 167 -8.73 0.74 -17.04
N PRO A 168 -8.33 -0.53 -17.23
CA PRO A 168 -8.61 -1.26 -18.46
C PRO A 168 -10.02 -1.89 -18.48
N PHE A 169 -10.88 -1.53 -17.52
CA PHE A 169 -12.27 -1.95 -17.38
C PHE A 169 -13.12 -0.76 -16.84
N PRO A 170 -14.45 -0.79 -16.97
CA PRO A 170 -15.32 0.29 -16.46
C PRO A 170 -15.20 0.43 -14.95
N VAL A 171 -15.12 1.66 -14.45
CA VAL A 171 -14.96 1.95 -13.02
C VAL A 171 -16.18 1.48 -12.21
N GLU A 172 -17.34 1.42 -12.85
CA GLU A 172 -18.62 1.00 -12.27
C GLU A 172 -18.66 -0.50 -11.92
N GLU A 173 -17.70 -1.28 -12.42
CA GLU A 173 -17.51 -2.68 -12.02
C GLU A 173 -16.93 -2.80 -10.59
N LEU A 174 -16.32 -1.73 -10.07
CA LEU A 174 -15.81 -1.69 -8.71
C LEU A 174 -16.95 -1.41 -7.73
N ARG A 175 -17.16 -2.35 -6.81
CA ARG A 175 -18.10 -2.23 -5.69
C ARG A 175 -17.49 -1.33 -4.61
N SER A 176 -18.37 -0.67 -3.86
CA SER A 176 -17.98 -0.04 -2.58
C SER A 176 -17.52 -1.12 -1.60
N ASN A 177 -16.39 -0.89 -0.91
CA ASN A 177 -15.74 -1.83 0.01
C ASN A 177 -15.34 -3.13 -0.71
N GLY A 178 -14.67 -2.94 -1.83
CA GLY A 178 -14.27 -3.95 -2.79
C GLY A 178 -13.38 -3.39 -3.90
N GLY A 179 -12.80 -2.21 -3.70
CA GLY A 179 -12.08 -1.40 -4.68
C GLY A 179 -10.72 -1.97 -5.08
N ILE A 180 -9.80 -1.08 -5.49
CA ILE A 180 -8.44 -1.46 -5.89
C ILE A 180 -7.51 -1.34 -4.69
N GLU A 181 -7.11 -2.48 -4.15
CA GLU A 181 -6.23 -2.60 -2.99
C GLU A 181 -4.78 -2.78 -3.41
N THR A 182 -4.56 -3.60 -4.44
CA THR A 182 -3.21 -3.86 -4.93
C THR A 182 -2.85 -2.93 -6.08
N ILE A 183 -1.71 -2.25 -5.95
CA ILE A 183 -0.94 -1.70 -7.08
C ILE A 183 0.51 -2.13 -6.94
N ALA A 184 1.03 -2.84 -7.95
CA ALA A 184 2.41 -3.32 -7.97
C ALA A 184 3.11 -2.97 -9.29
N ILE A 185 4.39 -2.57 -9.23
CA ILE A 185 5.22 -2.34 -10.43
C ILE A 185 5.98 -3.61 -10.75
N ALA A 186 5.75 -4.15 -11.95
CA ALA A 186 6.47 -5.30 -12.43
C ALA A 186 7.94 -4.97 -12.73
N PRO A 187 8.87 -5.94 -12.69
CA PRO A 187 10.25 -5.72 -13.10
C PRO A 187 10.36 -5.24 -14.56
N LYS A 188 11.30 -4.32 -14.83
CA LYS A 188 11.52 -3.76 -16.19
C LYS A 188 11.95 -4.82 -17.21
N ASP A 189 12.70 -5.83 -16.77
CA ASP A 189 13.21 -6.90 -17.61
C ASP A 189 12.28 -8.12 -17.70
N GLY A 190 11.13 -8.08 -17.00
CA GLY A 190 10.13 -9.14 -16.99
C GLY A 190 9.10 -9.06 -18.13
N ALA A 191 8.16 -10.01 -18.17
CA ALA A 191 7.12 -10.11 -19.20
C ALA A 191 6.26 -8.84 -19.32
N LEU A 192 6.00 -8.17 -18.19
CA LEU A 192 5.17 -6.97 -18.11
C LEU A 192 5.94 -5.66 -18.36
N ARG A 193 7.28 -5.72 -18.52
CA ARG A 193 8.17 -4.60 -18.87
C ARG A 193 7.97 -3.31 -18.06
N GLY A 194 7.91 -3.41 -16.73
CA GLY A 194 7.79 -2.22 -15.87
C GLY A 194 6.37 -1.67 -15.69
N ALA A 195 5.35 -2.37 -16.19
CA ALA A 195 3.97 -1.92 -16.08
C ALA A 195 3.45 -1.96 -14.64
N ALA A 196 2.59 -0.99 -14.29
CA ALA A 196 1.74 -1.08 -13.12
C ALA A 196 0.63 -2.13 -13.33
N VAL A 197 0.48 -3.01 -12.34
CA VAL A 197 -0.56 -4.04 -12.25
C VAL A 197 -1.46 -3.76 -11.06
N ILE A 198 -2.76 -3.96 -11.25
CA ILE A 198 -3.77 -3.78 -10.20
C ILE A 198 -4.59 -5.04 -10.00
N VAL A 199 -5.08 -5.23 -8.78
CA VAL A 199 -6.05 -6.27 -8.40
C VAL A 199 -7.06 -5.67 -7.42
N SER A 200 -8.34 -5.94 -7.62
CA SER A 200 -9.40 -5.51 -6.71
C SER A 200 -9.54 -6.42 -5.48
N GLU A 201 -9.99 -5.87 -4.35
CA GLU A 201 -10.24 -6.63 -3.10
C GLU A 201 -11.26 -7.75 -3.31
N ARG A 202 -12.45 -7.37 -3.83
CA ARG A 202 -13.68 -8.18 -3.86
C ARG A 202 -14.56 -7.94 -5.07
N SER A 203 -14.24 -6.96 -5.91
CA SER A 203 -14.98 -6.72 -7.14
C SER A 203 -14.70 -7.83 -8.14
N VAL A 204 -15.75 -8.47 -8.66
CA VAL A 204 -15.64 -9.66 -9.48
C VAL A 204 -16.34 -9.52 -10.82
N ASP A 205 -15.78 -10.19 -11.83
CA ASP A 205 -16.39 -10.36 -13.13
C ASP A 205 -17.61 -11.30 -13.07
N ARG A 206 -18.21 -11.55 -14.24
CA ARG A 206 -19.40 -12.44 -14.35
C ARG A 206 -19.13 -13.91 -14.04
N SER A 207 -17.86 -14.31 -13.98
CA SER A 207 -17.42 -15.66 -13.67
C SER A 207 -16.92 -15.79 -12.23
N ASP A 208 -17.15 -14.77 -11.39
CA ASP A 208 -16.72 -14.69 -10.00
C ASP A 208 -15.19 -14.62 -9.81
N ASN A 209 -14.45 -14.14 -10.81
CA ASN A 209 -13.01 -13.85 -10.68
C ASN A 209 -12.80 -12.37 -10.35
N LEU A 210 -11.78 -12.04 -9.56
CA LEU A 210 -11.45 -10.66 -9.18
C LEU A 210 -11.01 -9.85 -10.41
N PHE A 211 -11.47 -8.60 -10.48
CA PHE A 211 -11.00 -7.67 -11.50
C PHE A 211 -9.52 -7.33 -11.32
N ALA A 212 -8.77 -7.40 -12.41
CA ALA A 212 -7.36 -7.05 -12.43
C ALA A 212 -6.98 -6.39 -13.76
N GLY A 213 -5.85 -5.70 -13.76
CA GLY A 213 -5.47 -4.90 -14.93
C GLY A 213 -3.99 -4.62 -15.03
N ILE A 214 -3.49 -4.63 -16.27
CA ILE A 214 -2.19 -4.08 -16.65
C ILE A 214 -2.47 -2.68 -17.19
N LEU A 215 -1.97 -1.64 -16.53
CA LEU A 215 -2.40 -0.25 -16.78
C LEU A 215 -1.72 0.41 -17.98
N GLU A 216 -0.54 -0.10 -18.36
CA GLU A 216 0.31 0.52 -19.36
C GLU A 216 1.22 -0.49 -20.07
N GLY A 217 2.02 0.01 -21.01
CA GLY A 217 2.94 -0.82 -21.76
C GLY A 217 2.25 -1.70 -22.81
N PRO A 218 2.99 -2.64 -23.43
CA PRO A 218 2.54 -3.44 -24.57
C PRO A 218 1.39 -4.40 -24.26
N MET A 219 1.27 -4.81 -22.99
CA MET A 219 0.29 -5.77 -22.52
C MET A 219 -0.81 -5.07 -21.73
N LYS A 220 -0.99 -3.76 -21.92
CA LYS A 220 -2.10 -3.02 -21.32
C LYS A 220 -3.42 -3.72 -21.64
N GLY A 221 -4.21 -3.99 -20.62
CA GLY A 221 -5.48 -4.67 -20.75
C GLY A 221 -5.95 -5.29 -19.44
N ALA A 222 -7.24 -5.66 -19.40
CA ALA A 222 -7.84 -6.32 -18.26
C ALA A 222 -7.46 -7.80 -18.25
N PHE A 223 -7.30 -8.35 -17.06
CA PHE A 223 -7.21 -9.78 -16.79
C PHE A 223 -8.02 -10.06 -15.51
N ALA A 224 -8.08 -11.30 -15.06
CA ALA A 224 -8.75 -11.63 -13.81
C ALA A 224 -7.87 -12.52 -12.94
N VAL A 225 -8.08 -12.45 -11.63
CA VAL A 225 -7.45 -13.34 -10.64
C VAL A 225 -8.53 -14.26 -10.09
N VAL A 226 -8.25 -15.56 -10.00
CA VAL A 226 -9.17 -16.52 -9.37
C VAL A 226 -9.44 -16.06 -7.94
N ARG A 227 -10.72 -15.82 -7.64
CA ARG A 227 -11.21 -15.55 -6.30
C ARG A 227 -11.24 -16.86 -5.53
N ALA A 228 -10.71 -16.85 -4.32
CA ALA A 228 -10.77 -18.02 -3.44
C ALA A 228 -11.24 -17.59 -2.05
N ASP A 229 -12.56 -17.71 -1.86
CA ASP A 229 -13.21 -17.49 -0.58
C ASP A 229 -12.58 -18.36 0.54
N PRO A 230 -12.52 -17.87 1.79
CA PRO A 230 -13.10 -16.61 2.28
C PRO A 230 -12.14 -15.41 2.22
N TYR A 231 -11.09 -15.47 1.39
CA TYR A 231 -10.04 -14.47 1.35
C TYR A 231 -10.36 -13.31 0.39
N ALA A 232 -9.95 -12.12 0.78
CA ALA A 232 -9.99 -10.89 0.01
C ALA A 232 -8.57 -10.35 -0.17
N VAL A 233 -8.28 -9.77 -1.34
CA VAL A 233 -6.95 -9.23 -1.68
C VAL A 233 -6.73 -7.92 -0.95
N THR A 234 -5.56 -7.70 -0.36
CA THR A 234 -5.25 -6.45 0.36
C THR A 234 -4.01 -5.73 -0.19
N ASP A 235 -3.00 -6.45 -0.69
CA ASP A 235 -1.85 -5.83 -1.37
C ASP A 235 -1.07 -6.87 -2.18
N GLY A 236 -0.04 -6.44 -2.89
CA GLY A 236 0.88 -7.31 -3.58
C GLY A 236 2.15 -6.60 -4.05
N ALA A 237 3.20 -7.38 -4.25
CA ALA A 237 4.48 -6.89 -4.76
C ALA A 237 5.12 -7.94 -5.66
N PHE A 238 5.88 -7.47 -6.65
CA PHE A 238 6.60 -8.37 -7.55
C PHE A 238 7.93 -8.83 -6.94
N LEU A 239 8.20 -10.11 -7.09
CA LEU A 239 9.52 -10.69 -6.91
C LEU A 239 10.45 -10.24 -8.05
N PRO A 240 11.79 -10.24 -7.83
CA PRO A 240 12.75 -9.91 -8.89
C PRO A 240 12.69 -10.82 -10.11
N ASP A 241 12.21 -12.05 -9.96
CA ASP A 241 12.01 -13.00 -11.06
C ASP A 241 10.76 -12.71 -11.91
N GLY A 242 9.93 -11.76 -11.49
CA GLY A 242 8.74 -11.31 -12.21
C GLY A 242 7.44 -11.91 -11.72
N ASP A 243 7.46 -12.81 -10.74
CA ASP A 243 6.24 -13.34 -10.13
C ASP A 243 5.60 -12.34 -9.18
N LEU A 244 4.27 -12.32 -9.13
CA LEU A 244 3.50 -11.46 -8.24
C LEU A 244 3.21 -12.21 -6.94
N LEU A 245 3.64 -11.65 -5.80
CA LEU A 245 3.09 -12.03 -4.50
C LEU A 245 1.80 -11.25 -4.27
N LEU A 246 0.75 -11.96 -3.90
CA LEU A 246 -0.55 -11.39 -3.57
C LEU A 246 -0.88 -11.73 -2.11
N LEU A 247 -0.99 -10.70 -1.29
CA LEU A 247 -1.46 -10.79 0.09
C LEU A 247 -2.97 -10.82 0.08
N GLU A 248 -3.52 -11.77 0.83
CA GLU A 248 -4.95 -11.87 1.02
C GLU A 248 -5.27 -12.12 2.48
N ARG A 249 -6.32 -11.50 2.99
CA ARG A 249 -6.81 -11.72 4.34
C ARG A 249 -8.24 -12.22 4.36
N ARG A 250 -8.60 -12.82 5.49
CA ARG A 250 -9.99 -13.11 5.85
C ARG A 250 -10.25 -12.60 7.25
N PHE A 251 -11.37 -11.91 7.41
CA PHE A 251 -11.81 -11.42 8.71
C PHE A 251 -13.33 -11.40 8.77
N ASN A 252 -13.91 -12.35 9.50
CA ASN A 252 -15.32 -12.31 9.91
C ASN A 252 -15.56 -13.28 11.08
N PHE A 253 -16.71 -13.13 11.76
CA PHE A 253 -17.09 -13.97 12.90
C PHE A 253 -17.13 -15.47 12.62
N ALA A 254 -17.46 -15.89 11.40
CA ALA A 254 -17.62 -17.30 11.05
C ALA A 254 -16.28 -17.98 10.69
N SER A 255 -15.40 -17.25 10.01
CA SER A 255 -14.11 -17.76 9.55
C SER A 255 -12.97 -17.46 10.54
N GLY A 256 -13.13 -16.47 11.41
CA GLY A 256 -12.05 -15.90 12.19
C GLY A 256 -11.08 -15.09 11.32
N LEU A 257 -9.99 -14.66 11.95
CA LEU A 257 -8.87 -13.97 11.31
C LEU A 257 -7.95 -14.98 10.61
N GLY A 258 -7.49 -14.63 9.42
CA GLY A 258 -6.42 -15.33 8.73
C GLY A 258 -5.81 -14.49 7.62
N MET A 259 -4.61 -14.88 7.21
CA MET A 259 -3.94 -14.33 6.03
C MET A 259 -3.35 -15.45 5.20
N ARG A 260 -3.09 -15.17 3.93
CA ARG A 260 -2.22 -15.99 3.08
C ARG A 260 -1.47 -15.13 2.08
N ILE A 261 -0.38 -15.68 1.56
CA ILE A 261 0.37 -15.09 0.44
C ILE A 261 0.33 -16.10 -0.69
N ARG A 262 -0.24 -15.70 -1.84
CA ARG A 262 -0.15 -16.48 -3.08
C ARG A 262 0.99 -15.97 -3.95
N ARG A 263 1.63 -16.87 -4.69
CA ARG A 263 2.60 -16.55 -5.74
C ARG A 263 1.99 -16.85 -7.10
N ILE A 264 1.71 -15.79 -7.85
CA ILE A 264 1.15 -15.85 -9.21
C ILE A 264 2.30 -15.72 -10.21
N ALA A 265 2.38 -16.66 -11.14
CA ALA A 265 3.40 -16.65 -12.18
C ALA A 265 3.26 -15.40 -13.06
N GLY A 266 4.29 -14.55 -13.11
CA GLY A 266 4.23 -13.29 -13.85
C GLY A 266 4.07 -13.47 -15.35
N ALA A 267 4.56 -14.60 -15.88
CA ALA A 267 4.43 -14.97 -17.29
C ALA A 267 2.98 -15.26 -17.71
N ASP A 268 2.11 -15.61 -16.77
CA ASP A 268 0.70 -15.90 -17.04
C ASP A 268 -0.16 -14.64 -17.02
N ILE A 269 0.34 -13.54 -16.46
CA ILE A 269 -0.35 -12.25 -16.41
C ILE A 269 -0.31 -11.60 -17.80
N ARG A 270 -1.46 -11.63 -18.48
CA ARG A 270 -1.66 -11.04 -19.81
C ARG A 270 -3.13 -10.72 -20.05
N PRO A 271 -3.45 -9.81 -21.00
CA PRO A 271 -4.84 -9.45 -21.29
C PRO A 271 -5.73 -10.68 -21.57
N GLY A 272 -6.88 -10.72 -20.89
CA GLY A 272 -7.88 -11.78 -21.00
C GLY A 272 -7.55 -13.08 -20.28
N ALA A 273 -6.41 -13.19 -19.59
CA ALA A 273 -6.10 -14.35 -18.76
C ALA A 273 -6.93 -14.36 -17.47
N VAL A 274 -7.19 -15.55 -16.96
CA VAL A 274 -7.59 -15.78 -15.57
C VAL A 274 -6.42 -16.47 -14.90
N VAL A 275 -5.78 -15.80 -13.92
CA VAL A 275 -4.58 -16.30 -13.26
C VAL A 275 -4.88 -16.78 -11.86
N ASP A 276 -4.12 -17.78 -11.41
CA ASP A 276 -4.12 -18.30 -10.05
C ASP A 276 -2.66 -18.50 -9.60
N GLY A 277 -2.45 -18.86 -8.34
CA GLY A 277 -1.12 -18.99 -7.78
C GLY A 277 -1.05 -19.94 -6.58
N ASP A 278 0.14 -20.47 -6.35
CA ASP A 278 0.40 -21.37 -5.23
C ASP A 278 0.42 -20.59 -3.90
N VAL A 279 -0.14 -21.19 -2.85
CA VAL A 279 -0.08 -20.62 -1.50
C VAL A 279 1.31 -20.84 -0.92
N MET A 280 2.02 -19.75 -0.62
CA MET A 280 3.38 -19.76 -0.07
C MET A 280 3.40 -19.79 1.46
N LEU A 281 2.43 -19.12 2.06
CA LEU A 281 2.22 -19.02 3.50
C LEU A 281 0.72 -18.91 3.74
N GLU A 282 0.21 -19.62 4.74
CA GLU A 282 -1.13 -19.43 5.28
C GLU A 282 -1.06 -19.42 6.81
N ALA A 283 -1.75 -18.46 7.42
CA ALA A 283 -1.75 -18.27 8.87
C ALA A 283 -3.15 -17.93 9.37
N ASP A 284 -3.44 -18.37 10.60
CA ASP A 284 -4.69 -18.14 11.31
C ASP A 284 -4.42 -17.57 12.72
N MET A 285 -5.42 -17.58 13.60
CA MET A 285 -5.32 -17.08 14.98
C MET A 285 -4.28 -17.82 15.86
N GLY A 286 -3.68 -18.93 15.38
CA GLY A 286 -2.53 -19.57 16.03
C GLY A 286 -1.20 -18.85 15.82
N TYR A 287 -1.20 -17.77 15.02
CA TYR A 287 -0.01 -17.03 14.62
C TYR A 287 -0.10 -15.56 15.06
N GLN A 288 1.04 -14.87 15.05
CA GLN A 288 1.16 -13.45 15.35
C GLN A 288 0.70 -12.60 14.16
N ILE A 289 -0.55 -12.77 13.75
CA ILE A 289 -1.18 -11.99 12.68
C ILE A 289 -2.29 -11.09 13.22
N ASP A 290 -2.68 -10.11 12.43
CA ASP A 290 -3.80 -9.21 12.68
C ASP A 290 -4.47 -8.87 11.34
N ASN A 291 -5.15 -7.73 11.21
CA ASN A 291 -5.71 -7.25 9.95
C ASN A 291 -4.60 -6.90 8.92
N MET A 292 -3.94 -7.91 8.35
CA MET A 292 -2.82 -7.76 7.42
C MET A 292 -3.29 -7.10 6.13
N GLU A 293 -2.82 -5.88 5.87
CA GLU A 293 -3.25 -5.06 4.73
C GLU A 293 -2.12 -4.89 3.71
N ALA A 294 -0.89 -4.61 4.14
CA ALA A 294 0.19 -4.26 3.23
C ALA A 294 1.27 -5.35 3.07
N LEU A 295 1.88 -5.46 1.89
CA LEU A 295 2.99 -6.36 1.59
C LEU A 295 4.04 -5.69 0.71
N ASP A 296 5.32 -5.90 1.01
CA ASP A 296 6.40 -5.54 0.08
C ASP A 296 7.53 -6.56 0.03
N VAL A 297 8.31 -6.49 -1.04
CA VAL A 297 9.47 -7.37 -1.31
C VAL A 297 10.75 -6.55 -1.33
N ILE A 298 11.72 -6.94 -0.50
CA ILE A 298 13.05 -6.34 -0.45
C ILE A 298 14.07 -7.34 -0.98
N ALA A 299 14.74 -7.00 -2.08
CA ALA A 299 15.89 -7.75 -2.57
C ALA A 299 17.18 -7.18 -1.97
N LEU A 300 17.86 -7.96 -1.14
CA LEU A 300 19.13 -7.58 -0.53
C LEU A 300 20.32 -7.79 -1.49
N PRO A 301 21.45 -7.08 -1.29
CA PRO A 301 22.62 -7.18 -2.18
C PRO A 301 23.24 -8.58 -2.30
N ASP A 302 23.03 -9.45 -1.31
CA ASP A 302 23.49 -10.85 -1.31
C ASP A 302 22.52 -11.81 -2.04
N GLY A 303 21.44 -11.27 -2.62
CA GLY A 303 20.42 -12.03 -3.32
C GLY A 303 19.41 -12.71 -2.38
N GLU A 304 19.42 -12.36 -1.10
CA GLU A 304 18.35 -12.72 -0.19
C GLU A 304 17.10 -11.87 -0.45
N ILE A 305 15.92 -12.49 -0.39
CA ILE A 305 14.64 -11.82 -0.54
C ILE A 305 13.92 -11.78 0.81
N ARG A 306 13.63 -10.59 1.30
CA ARG A 306 12.74 -10.36 2.44
C ARG A 306 11.34 -10.02 1.96
N ILE A 307 10.34 -10.55 2.65
CA ILE A 307 8.93 -10.21 2.46
C ILE A 307 8.48 -9.57 3.76
N VAL A 308 8.03 -8.32 3.67
CA VAL A 308 7.48 -7.58 4.82
C VAL A 308 5.97 -7.54 4.68
N VAL A 309 5.26 -7.84 5.76
CA VAL A 309 3.80 -7.76 5.83
C VAL A 309 3.44 -6.86 7.01
N VAL A 310 2.48 -5.96 6.80
CA VAL A 310 2.04 -5.00 7.82
C VAL A 310 0.54 -5.14 8.03
N SER A 311 0.11 -5.10 9.28
CA SER A 311 -1.32 -5.00 9.61
C SER A 311 -1.75 -3.58 9.86
N ASP A 312 -3.00 -3.35 9.49
CA ASP A 312 -3.80 -2.25 9.95
C ASP A 312 -4.39 -2.56 11.33
N ASP A 313 -4.62 -1.52 12.13
CA ASP A 313 -5.41 -1.57 13.34
C ASP A 313 -6.85 -1.06 13.17
N ASN A 314 -7.23 -0.53 11.99
CA ASN A 314 -8.52 0.15 11.73
C ASN A 314 -8.84 1.26 12.77
N HIS A 315 -7.82 1.81 13.46
CA HIS A 315 -7.97 2.61 14.69
C HIS A 315 -8.84 1.94 15.79
N SER A 316 -8.92 0.62 15.78
CA SER A 316 -9.62 -0.24 16.73
C SER A 316 -8.70 -0.65 17.87
N ILE A 317 -9.22 -0.64 19.10
CA ILE A 317 -8.47 -1.12 20.27
C ILE A 317 -8.27 -2.64 20.29
N LEU A 318 -8.93 -3.38 19.39
CA LEU A 318 -8.88 -4.84 19.32
C LEU A 318 -7.84 -5.38 18.33
N GLU A 319 -7.38 -4.51 17.42
CA GLU A 319 -6.43 -4.86 16.37
C GLU A 319 -5.06 -4.25 16.71
N ARG A 320 -4.02 -4.80 16.10
CA ARG A 320 -2.63 -4.43 16.38
C ARG A 320 -1.99 -3.93 15.09
N ASN A 321 -1.17 -2.88 15.20
CA ASN A 321 -0.22 -2.52 14.15
C ASN A 321 0.99 -3.45 14.26
N LEU A 322 1.12 -4.39 13.35
CA LEU A 322 2.22 -5.34 13.27
C LEU A 322 3.04 -5.06 12.02
N MET A 323 4.35 -5.23 12.10
CA MET A 323 5.22 -5.39 10.94
C MET A 323 5.98 -6.70 11.11
N LEU A 324 5.77 -7.64 10.20
CA LEU A 324 6.39 -8.95 10.21
C LEU A 324 7.31 -9.09 9.02
N GLU A 325 8.42 -9.78 9.21
CA GLU A 325 9.39 -10.01 8.16
C GLU A 325 9.74 -11.49 8.02
N PHE A 326 9.72 -11.93 6.76
CA PHE A 326 10.04 -13.28 6.35
C PHE A 326 11.18 -13.25 5.33
N ARG A 327 11.95 -14.32 5.26
CA ARG A 327 12.85 -14.63 4.16
C ARG A 327 12.15 -15.61 3.23
N LEU A 328 12.20 -15.35 1.93
CA LEU A 328 11.82 -16.34 0.92
C LEU A 328 12.91 -17.42 0.84
N VAL A 329 12.52 -18.66 1.11
CA VAL A 329 13.41 -19.82 1.00
C VAL A 329 13.48 -20.26 -0.46
N LYS A 330 14.69 -20.60 -0.92
CA LYS A 330 14.95 -21.08 -2.28
C LYS A 330 14.61 -22.56 -2.44
#